data_AF-A0A9E0V806-F1
#
_entry.id   AF-A0A9E0V806-F1
#
_cell.length_a   1.000
_cell.length_b   1.000
_cell.length_c   1.000
_cell.angle_alpha   90.00
_cell.angle_beta   90.00
_cell.angle_gamma   90.00
#
_symmetry.space_group_name_H-M   'P 1'
#
loop_
_entity.id
_entity.type
_entity.pdbx_description
1 polymer ?
#
loop_
_entity_poly.entity_id
_entity_poly.type
_entity_poly.pdbx_seq_one_letter_code
_entity_poly.pdbx_strand_id
1 'polypeptide(L)'
;MDILGKSTKITGRTIFDGPGRDNDFWVTCTDCADAPAYSGATRLGHQNAGNTGFLGDLNFQSALQLAVELRNSENIFVCGHSECRVIGSILENERRLDFLDTWTAPIARLAARNNSLLAELDGADRSAALAKLNVLSQVLNIGDSVTVREKWKQGAKLKLWAVYFDSRADSLMDLDFSVESIEQLNLRRNIFSRKLDEARKLDFFRVQYGFSA
;
A
#
# COMPACT_ATOMS: atom_id res chain seq x y z
N MET A 1 -8.87 -11.22 -10.40
CA MET A 1 -10.20 -11.07 -9.76
C MET A 1 -9.93 -11.21 -8.28
N ASP A 2 -10.09 -10.21 -7.41
CA ASP A 2 -11.03 -9.09 -7.39
C ASP A 2 -10.36 -7.83 -6.79
N ILE A 3 -10.30 -6.74 -7.56
CA ILE A 3 -9.65 -5.48 -7.19
C ILE A 3 -10.76 -4.42 -7.06
N LEU A 4 -11.79 -4.64 -6.23
CA LEU A 4 -12.97 -3.77 -5.97
C LEU A 4 -14.23 -4.11 -6.82
N GLY A 5 -15.09 -5.06 -6.39
CA GLY A 5 -16.36 -5.40 -7.06
C GLY A 5 -17.32 -6.31 -6.29
N LYS A 6 -18.24 -5.70 -5.51
CA LYS A 6 -19.46 -6.22 -4.83
C LYS A 6 -19.26 -7.45 -3.89
N SER A 7 -19.20 -7.13 -2.59
CA SER A 7 -18.86 -7.96 -1.39
C SER A 7 -17.35 -8.11 -1.08
N THR A 8 -16.49 -7.36 -1.76
CA THR A 8 -15.08 -7.70 -1.94
C THR A 8 -14.19 -7.40 -0.74
N LYS A 9 -13.95 -8.41 0.11
CA LYS A 9 -12.65 -8.54 0.78
C LYS A 9 -11.57 -8.49 -0.30
N ILE A 10 -10.56 -7.64 -0.14
CA ILE A 10 -9.32 -7.81 -0.91
C ILE A 10 -8.71 -9.13 -0.42
N THR A 11 -9.04 -10.21 -1.11
CA THR A 11 -8.56 -11.56 -0.82
C THR A 11 -7.19 -11.67 -1.46
N GLY A 12 -6.14 -11.56 -0.66
CA GLY A 12 -4.84 -11.96 -1.13
C GLY A 12 -4.65 -13.47 -1.00
N ARG A 13 -3.73 -14.02 -1.77
CA ARG A 13 -3.31 -15.41 -1.59
C ARG A 13 -2.25 -15.44 -0.48
N THR A 14 -2.42 -16.32 0.51
CA THR A 14 -1.37 -16.55 1.49
C THR A 14 -0.11 -17.05 0.79
N ILE A 15 1.00 -16.36 1.00
CA ILE A 15 2.31 -16.79 0.50
C ILE A 15 3.11 -17.33 1.70
N PHE A 16 3.03 -18.63 1.95
CA PHE A 16 4.00 -19.35 2.77
C PHE A 16 4.83 -20.25 1.85
N ASP A 17 5.64 -19.63 1.00
CA ASP A 17 6.90 -20.14 0.45
C ASP A 17 7.51 -19.10 -0.53
N GLY A 18 8.38 -18.24 0.02
CA GLY A 18 9.17 -17.19 -0.67
C GLY A 18 8.45 -15.83 -0.83
N PRO A 19 9.15 -14.66 -0.87
CA PRO A 19 10.60 -14.39 -0.87
C PRO A 19 11.09 -13.74 0.44
N GLY A 20 12.19 -14.27 0.98
CA GLY A 20 12.98 -13.69 2.07
C GLY A 20 14.45 -13.94 1.76
N ARG A 21 14.90 -13.38 0.63
CA ARG A 21 16.31 -13.43 0.22
C ARG A 21 17.06 -12.30 0.90
N ASP A 22 18.35 -12.48 1.13
CA ASP A 22 19.22 -11.52 1.85
C ASP A 22 19.22 -10.08 1.30
N ASN A 23 18.72 -9.89 0.08
CA ASN A 23 18.68 -8.61 -0.62
C ASN A 23 17.26 -8.08 -0.85
N ASP A 24 16.21 -8.69 -0.31
CA ASP A 24 14.86 -8.14 -0.43
C ASP A 24 14.72 -6.86 0.41
N PHE A 25 13.99 -5.85 -0.10
CA PHE A 25 13.80 -4.57 0.60
C PHE A 25 12.36 -4.39 1.07
N TRP A 26 12.15 -4.16 2.36
CA TRP A 26 10.81 -4.08 2.94
C TRP A 26 10.45 -2.66 3.36
N VAL A 27 9.33 -2.15 2.86
CA VAL A 27 8.71 -0.88 3.27
C VAL A 27 7.52 -1.21 4.18
N THR A 28 7.67 -0.95 5.48
CA THR A 28 6.67 -1.34 6.48
C THR A 28 6.28 -0.19 7.40
N CYS A 29 5.21 -0.38 8.15
CA CYS A 29 4.80 0.61 9.15
C CYS A 29 5.69 0.46 10.38
N THR A 30 6.03 1.57 11.05
CA THR A 30 6.74 1.55 12.35
C THR A 30 5.94 0.82 13.44
N ASP A 31 4.60 0.80 13.33
CA ASP A 31 3.68 0.09 14.23
C ASP A 31 3.53 -1.41 13.89
N CYS A 32 4.28 -1.91 12.90
CA CYS A 32 4.24 -3.31 12.47
C CYS A 32 5.44 -4.09 13.05
N ALA A 33 5.26 -4.67 14.23
CA ALA A 33 6.30 -5.43 14.91
C ALA A 33 6.61 -6.79 14.22
N ASP A 34 5.61 -7.39 13.58
CA ASP A 34 5.66 -8.79 13.14
C ASP A 34 5.96 -8.98 11.65
N ALA A 35 5.70 -7.99 10.78
CA ALA A 35 6.09 -8.08 9.36
C ALA A 35 7.60 -8.36 9.14
N PRO A 36 8.53 -7.84 9.95
CA PRO A 36 9.94 -8.20 9.86
C PRO A 36 10.24 -9.70 10.11
N ALA A 37 9.42 -10.43 10.87
CA ALA A 37 9.64 -11.86 11.12
C ALA A 37 9.47 -12.71 9.85
N TYR A 38 8.58 -12.29 8.94
CA TYR A 38 8.34 -12.91 7.64
C TYR A 38 9.46 -12.65 6.62
N SER A 39 10.34 -11.67 6.87
CA SER A 39 11.49 -11.40 6.01
C SER A 39 12.64 -12.42 6.14
N GLY A 40 12.53 -13.39 7.06
CA GLY A 40 13.41 -14.56 7.08
C GLY A 40 14.86 -14.30 7.51
N ALA A 41 15.16 -13.14 8.10
CA ALA A 41 16.50 -12.68 8.52
C ALA A 41 17.33 -11.98 7.43
N THR A 42 17.01 -10.72 7.17
CA THR A 42 18.01 -9.62 7.12
C THR A 42 17.27 -8.27 7.10
N ARG A 43 17.77 -7.33 7.90
CA ARG A 43 17.10 -6.08 8.31
C ARG A 43 17.04 -5.01 7.20
N LEU A 44 17.02 -5.38 5.92
CA LEU A 44 17.00 -4.40 4.84
C LEU A 44 15.56 -3.92 4.61
N GLY A 45 15.22 -2.84 5.29
CA GLY A 45 13.91 -2.23 5.17
C GLY A 45 13.90 -0.78 5.59
N HIS A 46 12.80 -0.11 5.27
CA HIS A 46 12.49 1.24 5.71
C HIS A 46 11.16 1.22 6.43
N GLN A 47 11.14 1.80 7.64
CA GLN A 47 9.94 1.89 8.47
C GLN A 47 9.57 3.33 8.69
N ASN A 48 8.30 3.65 8.49
CA ASN A 48 7.74 4.95 8.84
C ASN A 48 6.26 4.82 9.21
N ALA A 49 5.65 5.90 9.70
CA ALA A 49 4.23 5.90 10.04
C ALA A 49 3.36 5.70 8.78
N GLY A 50 2.62 4.59 8.73
CA GLY A 50 1.74 4.27 7.60
C GLY A 50 2.44 3.76 6.35
N ASN A 51 3.68 3.25 6.45
CA ASN A 51 4.43 2.58 5.37
C ASN A 51 4.44 3.35 4.04
N THR A 52 4.62 4.67 4.10
CA THR A 52 4.55 5.57 2.96
C THR A 52 5.86 5.61 2.17
N GLY A 53 5.77 5.58 0.84
CA GLY A 53 6.90 5.76 -0.08
C GLY A 53 6.75 7.05 -0.89
N PHE A 54 6.70 8.20 -0.21
CA PHE A 54 6.47 9.49 -0.87
C PHE A 54 7.69 9.92 -1.71
N LEU A 55 7.44 10.49 -2.90
CA LEU A 55 8.49 10.90 -3.83
C LEU A 55 9.41 12.01 -3.30
N GLY A 56 8.87 12.89 -2.44
CA GLY A 56 9.63 13.98 -1.84
C GLY A 56 10.28 13.65 -0.50
N ASP A 57 10.15 12.44 0.02
CA ASP A 57 10.82 12.03 1.25
C ASP A 57 12.24 11.55 0.95
N LEU A 58 13.23 12.41 1.19
CA LEU A 58 14.62 12.09 0.93
C LEU A 58 15.11 10.89 1.76
N ASN A 59 14.58 10.69 2.97
CA ASN A 59 14.97 9.54 3.81
C ASN A 59 14.59 8.22 3.11
N PHE A 60 13.32 8.08 2.71
CA PHE A 60 12.86 6.93 1.96
C PHE A 60 13.58 6.79 0.60
N GLN A 61 13.72 7.87 -0.19
CA GLN A 61 14.35 7.80 -1.50
C GLN A 61 15.83 7.36 -1.42
N SER A 62 16.58 7.83 -0.42
CA SER A 62 17.96 7.39 -0.21
C SER A 62 18.06 5.91 0.19
N ALA A 63 17.15 5.42 1.05
CA ALA A 63 17.09 4.00 1.41
C ALA A 63 16.73 3.12 0.22
N LEU A 64 15.76 3.55 -0.59
CA LEU A 64 15.36 2.87 -1.82
C LEU A 64 16.51 2.80 -2.83
N GLN A 65 17.23 3.90 -3.04
CA GLN A 65 18.38 3.94 -3.95
C GLN A 65 19.49 2.99 -3.50
N LEU A 66 19.83 2.98 -2.21
CA LEU A 66 20.81 2.05 -1.65
C LEU A 66 20.39 0.59 -1.91
N ALA A 67 19.12 0.25 -1.66
CA ALA A 67 18.61 -1.10 -1.88
C ALA A 67 18.73 -1.52 -3.36
N VAL A 68 18.28 -0.68 -4.27
CA VAL A 68 18.20 -1.02 -5.70
C VAL A 68 19.55 -0.99 -6.41
N GLU A 69 20.40 0.01 -6.11
CA GLU A 69 21.63 0.27 -6.87
C GLU A 69 22.86 -0.33 -6.21
N LEU A 70 22.98 -0.28 -4.88
CA LEU A 70 24.16 -0.77 -4.17
C LEU A 70 23.99 -2.20 -3.67
N ARG A 71 22.78 -2.57 -3.25
CA ARG A 71 22.47 -3.91 -2.74
C ARG A 71 21.86 -4.85 -3.78
N ASN A 72 21.51 -4.32 -4.96
CA ASN A 72 20.92 -5.10 -6.06
C ASN A 72 19.67 -5.89 -5.61
N SER A 73 18.83 -5.26 -4.79
CA SER A 73 17.52 -5.80 -4.44
C SER A 73 16.70 -6.02 -5.71
N GLU A 74 16.24 -7.26 -5.94
CA GLU A 74 15.32 -7.58 -7.04
C GLU A 74 13.85 -7.54 -6.60
N ASN A 75 13.59 -7.56 -5.29
CA ASN A 75 12.24 -7.49 -4.73
C ASN A 75 12.16 -6.35 -3.72
N ILE A 76 11.14 -5.51 -3.89
CA ILE A 76 10.75 -4.48 -2.92
C ILE A 76 9.34 -4.81 -2.45
N PHE A 77 9.15 -5.06 -1.17
CA PHE A 77 7.85 -5.33 -0.56
C PHE A 77 7.28 -4.07 0.04
N VAL A 78 6.08 -3.69 -0.40
CA VAL A 78 5.27 -2.68 0.26
C VAL A 78 4.26 -3.42 1.13
N CYS A 79 4.47 -3.37 2.44
CA CYS A 79 3.69 -4.15 3.40
C CYS A 79 2.85 -3.24 4.28
N GLY A 80 1.53 -3.36 4.14
CA GLY A 80 0.56 -2.86 5.10
C GLY A 80 0.21 -3.94 6.12
N HIS A 81 -0.49 -3.58 7.19
CA HIS A 81 -0.86 -4.54 8.22
C HIS A 81 -2.22 -4.26 8.87
N SER A 82 -2.81 -5.29 9.48
CA SER A 82 -3.99 -5.18 10.33
C SER A 82 -3.72 -4.35 11.58
N GLU A 83 -4.79 -3.73 12.09
CA GLU A 83 -4.78 -2.99 13.37
C GLU A 83 -3.73 -1.85 13.43
N CYS A 84 -3.35 -1.33 12.26
CA CYS A 84 -2.43 -0.21 12.16
C CYS A 84 -3.01 1.04 12.84
N ARG A 85 -2.35 1.50 13.91
CA ARG A 85 -2.80 2.66 14.69
C ARG A 85 -2.86 3.94 13.86
N VAL A 86 -1.95 4.08 12.89
CA VAL A 86 -1.92 5.22 11.96
C VAL A 86 -3.15 5.25 11.05
N ILE A 87 -3.59 4.08 10.57
CA ILE A 87 -4.82 3.97 9.76
C ILE A 87 -6.06 4.20 10.64
N GLY A 88 -6.06 3.64 11.86
CA GLY A 88 -7.12 3.83 12.84
C GLY A 88 -7.38 5.31 13.14
N SER A 89 -6.33 6.07 13.49
CA SER A 89 -6.45 7.48 13.83
C SER A 89 -7.01 8.34 12.68
N ILE A 90 -6.66 8.00 11.43
CA ILE A 90 -7.20 8.65 10.23
C ILE A 90 -8.71 8.38 10.09
N LEU A 91 -9.14 7.13 10.30
CA LEU A 91 -10.54 6.72 10.13
C LEU A 91 -11.44 7.26 11.24
N GLU A 92 -10.93 7.33 12.46
CA GLU A 92 -11.59 7.92 13.62
C GLU A 92 -11.60 9.45 13.57
N ASN A 93 -10.89 10.04 12.59
CA ASN A 93 -10.73 11.47 12.41
C ASN A 93 -10.17 12.14 13.69
N GLU A 94 -9.28 11.45 14.39
CA GLU A 94 -8.52 11.95 15.55
C GLU A 94 -7.47 12.97 15.10
N ARG A 95 -7.89 14.05 14.43
CA ARG A 95 -6.97 15.11 14.00
C ARG A 95 -6.45 15.86 15.21
N ARG A 96 -5.14 15.89 15.36
CA ARG A 96 -4.43 16.58 16.44
C ARG A 96 -3.77 17.88 15.95
N LEU A 97 -3.76 18.15 14.65
CA LEU A 97 -3.04 19.24 13.98
C LEU A 97 -1.53 19.22 14.28
N ASP A 98 -0.90 18.06 14.11
CA ASP A 98 0.52 17.84 14.43
C ASP A 98 1.36 17.31 13.24
N PHE A 99 2.62 16.94 13.51
CA PHE A 99 3.54 16.41 12.51
C PHE A 99 3.07 15.08 11.91
N LEU A 100 2.39 14.24 12.70
CA LEU A 100 1.89 12.96 12.24
C LEU A 100 0.71 13.17 11.29
N ASP A 101 -0.18 14.12 11.57
CA ASP A 101 -1.26 14.50 10.66
C ASP A 101 -0.71 15.05 9.33
N THR A 102 0.35 15.85 9.38
CA THR A 102 1.01 16.38 8.18
C THR A 102 1.62 15.26 7.34
N TRP A 103 2.33 14.33 7.99
CA TRP A 103 2.94 13.16 7.34
C TRP A 103 1.90 12.26 6.69
N THR A 104 0.80 11.98 7.41
CA THR A 104 -0.24 11.03 7.00
C THR A 104 -1.35 11.66 6.15
N ALA A 105 -1.29 12.97 5.89
CA ALA A 105 -2.25 13.69 5.05
C ALA A 105 -2.48 13.03 3.67
N PRO A 106 -1.48 12.44 2.97
CA PRO A 106 -1.73 11.68 1.75
C PRO A 106 -2.66 10.48 1.95
N ILE A 107 -2.51 9.75 3.07
CA ILE A 107 -3.37 8.62 3.43
C ILE A 107 -4.77 9.11 3.80
N ALA A 108 -4.89 10.20 4.56
CA ALA A 108 -6.18 10.82 4.86
C ALA A 108 -6.92 11.28 3.60
N ARG A 109 -6.20 11.85 2.62
CA ARG A 109 -6.76 12.17 1.29
C ARG A 109 -7.19 10.92 0.54
N LEU A 110 -6.45 9.82 0.64
CA LEU A 110 -6.84 8.54 0.05
C LEU A 110 -8.14 8.02 0.68
N ALA A 111 -8.26 8.07 2.01
CA ALA A 111 -9.48 7.71 2.74
C ALA A 111 -10.67 8.57 2.27
N ALA A 112 -10.50 9.89 2.23
CA ALA A 112 -11.54 10.81 1.77
C ALA A 112 -11.98 10.53 0.32
N ARG A 113 -11.03 10.20 -0.57
CA ARG A 113 -11.32 9.83 -1.97
C ARG A 113 -12.06 8.50 -2.12
N ASN A 114 -12.03 7.64 -1.11
CA ASN A 114 -12.66 6.32 -1.06
C ASN A 114 -13.75 6.24 0.00
N ASN A 115 -14.28 7.37 0.45
CA ASN A 115 -15.14 7.41 1.63
C ASN A 115 -16.37 6.51 1.51
N SER A 116 -16.95 6.39 0.33
CA SER A 116 -18.12 5.54 0.10
C SER A 116 -17.87 4.06 0.23
N LEU A 117 -16.82 3.58 -0.45
CA LEU A 117 -16.35 2.20 -0.30
C LEU A 117 -16.06 1.92 1.19
N LEU A 118 -15.40 2.84 1.88
CA LEU A 118 -15.05 2.68 3.29
C LEU A 118 -16.27 2.80 4.22
N ALA A 119 -17.33 3.52 3.84
CA ALA A 119 -18.54 3.68 4.62
C ALA A 119 -19.44 2.43 4.59
N GLU A 120 -19.27 1.55 3.60
CA GLU A 120 -19.95 0.24 3.52
C GLU A 120 -19.29 -0.82 4.42
N LEU A 121 -18.17 -0.50 5.08
CA LEU A 121 -17.41 -1.40 5.94
C LEU A 121 -17.38 -0.87 7.39
N ASP A 122 -17.26 -1.78 8.35
CA ASP A 122 -17.17 -1.44 9.77
C ASP A 122 -15.84 -1.90 10.41
N GLY A 123 -15.54 -1.30 11.56
CA GLY A 123 -14.42 -1.66 12.45
C GLY A 123 -13.14 -2.10 11.74
N ALA A 124 -12.78 -3.36 11.95
CA ALA A 124 -11.54 -3.95 11.46
C ALA A 124 -11.50 -4.08 9.93
N ASP A 125 -12.63 -4.36 9.28
CA ASP A 125 -12.71 -4.51 7.82
C ASP A 125 -12.51 -3.16 7.12
N ARG A 126 -13.05 -2.08 7.68
CA ARG A 126 -12.81 -0.70 7.19
C ARG A 126 -11.34 -0.30 7.30
N SER A 127 -10.72 -0.59 8.46
CA SER A 127 -9.29 -0.34 8.69
C SER A 127 -8.41 -1.15 7.73
N ALA A 128 -8.67 -2.44 7.60
CA ALA A 128 -7.97 -3.31 6.65
C ALA A 128 -8.10 -2.83 5.20
N ALA A 129 -9.29 -2.37 4.79
CA ALA A 129 -9.51 -1.83 3.45
C ALA A 129 -8.66 -0.58 3.18
N LEU A 130 -8.63 0.39 4.10
CA LEU A 130 -7.79 1.59 3.93
C LEU A 130 -6.30 1.25 3.96
N ALA A 131 -5.86 0.34 4.85
CA ALA A 131 -4.48 -0.12 4.90
C ALA A 131 -4.05 -0.75 3.57
N LYS A 132 -4.89 -1.61 2.98
CA LYS A 132 -4.63 -2.22 1.68
C LYS A 132 -4.63 -1.17 0.57
N LEU A 133 -5.62 -0.28 0.50
CA LEU A 133 -5.62 0.83 -0.48
C LEU A 133 -4.35 1.67 -0.40
N ASN A 134 -3.85 1.92 0.81
CA ASN A 134 -2.59 2.62 1.01
C ASN A 134 -1.43 1.83 0.39
N VAL A 135 -1.30 0.52 0.63
CA VAL A 135 -0.28 -0.33 -0.02
C VAL A 135 -0.30 -0.17 -1.54
N LEU A 136 -1.48 -0.29 -2.17
CA LEU A 136 -1.62 -0.11 -3.62
C LEU A 136 -1.12 1.28 -4.06
N SER A 137 -1.52 2.34 -3.35
CA SER A 137 -1.07 3.70 -3.64
C SER A 137 0.44 3.86 -3.49
N GLN A 138 1.05 3.23 -2.48
CA GLN A 138 2.50 3.33 -2.26
C GLN A 138 3.29 2.52 -3.28
N VAL A 139 2.79 1.37 -3.76
CA VAL A 139 3.39 0.66 -4.90
C VAL A 139 3.45 1.56 -6.14
N LEU A 140 2.37 2.32 -6.41
CA LEU A 140 2.37 3.28 -7.52
C LEU A 140 3.39 4.42 -7.32
N ASN A 141 3.46 5.00 -6.11
CA ASN A 141 4.41 6.07 -5.79
C ASN A 141 5.86 5.59 -5.92
N ILE A 142 6.18 4.41 -5.38
CA ILE A 142 7.53 3.82 -5.41
C ILE A 142 7.90 3.48 -6.85
N GLY A 143 6.99 2.94 -7.64
CA GLY A 143 7.20 2.71 -9.06
C GLY A 143 7.41 3.99 -9.87
N ASP A 144 6.96 5.15 -9.37
CA ASP A 144 7.22 6.45 -9.97
C ASP A 144 8.55 7.08 -9.57
N SER A 145 9.26 6.51 -8.59
CA SER A 145 10.57 7.01 -8.19
C SER A 145 11.58 6.95 -9.33
N VAL A 146 12.52 7.89 -9.34
CA VAL A 146 13.59 7.94 -10.35
C VAL A 146 14.39 6.63 -10.32
N THR A 147 14.81 6.19 -9.13
CA THR A 147 15.55 4.94 -8.94
C THR A 147 14.87 3.74 -9.59
N VAL A 148 13.57 3.51 -9.31
CA VAL A 148 12.86 2.35 -9.85
C VAL A 148 12.65 2.48 -11.36
N ARG A 149 12.26 3.66 -11.85
CA ARG A 149 12.04 3.88 -13.29
C ARG A 149 13.32 3.69 -14.10
N GLU A 150 14.45 4.22 -13.63
CA GLU A 150 15.73 4.05 -14.32
C GLU A 150 16.18 2.58 -14.30
N LYS A 151 16.00 1.87 -13.17
CA LYS A 151 16.31 0.44 -13.08
C LYS A 151 15.49 -0.39 -14.07
N TRP A 152 14.20 -0.10 -14.23
CA TRP A 152 13.36 -0.76 -15.24
C TRP A 152 13.76 -0.41 -16.68
N LYS A 153 14.11 0.85 -16.97
CA LYS A 153 14.60 1.24 -18.32
C LYS A 153 15.88 0.51 -18.71
N GLN A 154 16.72 0.16 -17.74
CA GLN A 154 17.94 -0.64 -17.94
C GLN A 154 17.65 -2.14 -18.15
N GLY A 155 16.37 -2.57 -18.10
CA GLY A 155 15.98 -3.96 -18.27
C GLY A 155 16.28 -4.86 -17.07
N ALA A 156 16.56 -4.28 -15.89
CA ALA A 156 16.86 -5.04 -14.69
C ALA A 156 15.59 -5.70 -14.11
N LYS A 157 15.79 -6.88 -13.49
CA LYS A 157 14.74 -7.62 -12.79
C LYS A 157 14.47 -6.95 -11.44
N LEU A 158 13.46 -6.09 -11.39
CA LEU A 158 13.01 -5.45 -10.17
C LEU A 158 11.49 -5.56 -10.06
N LYS A 159 10.99 -6.14 -8.96
CA LYS A 159 9.57 -6.30 -8.70
C LYS A 159 9.16 -5.57 -7.43
N LEU A 160 8.10 -4.76 -7.54
CA LEU A 160 7.41 -4.17 -6.41
C LEU A 160 6.25 -5.08 -6.02
N TRP A 161 6.29 -5.64 -4.82
CA TRP A 161 5.28 -6.51 -4.27
C TRP A 161 4.29 -5.72 -3.42
N ALA A 162 3.00 -5.93 -3.67
CA ALA A 162 1.92 -5.38 -2.86
C ALA A 162 1.45 -6.43 -1.87
N VAL A 163 1.80 -6.30 -0.58
CA VAL A 163 1.48 -7.31 0.43
C VAL A 163 0.76 -6.72 1.64
N TYR A 164 0.00 -7.57 2.31
CA TYR A 164 -0.70 -7.22 3.55
C TYR A 164 -0.50 -8.30 4.59
N PHE A 165 -0.07 -7.88 5.78
CA PHE A 165 0.09 -8.76 6.92
C PHE A 165 -1.14 -8.71 7.83
N ASP A 166 -1.76 -9.87 8.07
CA ASP A 166 -2.83 -10.03 9.04
C ASP A 166 -2.27 -10.66 10.32
N SER A 167 -2.12 -9.84 11.36
CA SER A 167 -1.64 -10.22 12.69
C SER A 167 -2.55 -11.22 13.39
N ARG A 168 -3.86 -11.23 13.09
CA ARG A 168 -4.82 -12.14 13.74
C ARG A 168 -4.75 -13.53 13.13
N ALA A 169 -4.54 -13.59 11.82
CA ALA A 169 -4.41 -14.83 11.08
C ALA A 169 -2.97 -15.33 10.98
N ASP A 170 -2.00 -14.54 11.47
CA ASP A 170 -0.57 -14.74 11.29
C ASP A 170 -0.24 -15.13 9.85
N SER A 171 -0.59 -14.25 8.91
CA SER A 171 -0.48 -14.56 7.48
C SER A 171 -0.12 -13.35 6.64
N LEU A 172 0.73 -13.59 5.63
CA LEU A 172 1.09 -12.60 4.62
C LEU A 172 0.34 -12.87 3.31
N MET A 173 -0.33 -11.83 2.80
CA MET A 173 -1.22 -11.92 1.65
C MET A 173 -0.69 -11.13 0.45
N ASP A 174 -0.60 -11.74 -0.74
CA ASP A 174 -0.38 -11.03 -2.02
C ASP A 174 -1.65 -10.29 -2.44
N LEU A 175 -1.60 -8.97 -2.63
CA LEU A 175 -2.76 -8.17 -3.03
C LEU A 175 -3.06 -8.21 -4.54
N ASP A 176 -2.37 -9.03 -5.33
CA ASP A 176 -2.50 -9.12 -6.80
C ASP A 176 -2.39 -7.74 -7.49
N PHE A 177 -1.50 -6.91 -6.94
CA PHE A 177 -1.24 -5.55 -7.41
C PHE A 177 0.26 -5.27 -7.63
N SER A 178 1.08 -6.31 -7.56
CA SER A 178 2.52 -6.24 -7.79
C SER A 178 2.84 -5.79 -9.23
N VAL A 179 3.97 -5.10 -9.41
CA VAL A 179 4.42 -4.56 -10.71
C VAL A 179 5.93 -4.78 -10.91
N GLU A 180 6.35 -5.04 -12.14
CA GLU A 180 7.75 -5.27 -12.49
C GLU A 180 8.21 -4.50 -13.75
N SER A 181 7.37 -3.61 -14.27
CA SER A 181 7.71 -2.76 -15.41
C SER A 181 6.90 -1.45 -15.43
N ILE A 182 7.34 -0.48 -16.26
CA ILE A 182 6.64 0.79 -16.46
C ILE A 182 5.25 0.57 -17.07
N GLU A 183 5.12 -0.40 -17.98
CA GLU A 183 3.86 -0.76 -18.64
C GLU A 183 2.86 -1.31 -17.62
N GLN A 184 3.30 -2.25 -16.77
CA GLN A 184 2.48 -2.79 -15.69
C GLN A 184 2.08 -1.70 -14.69
N LEU A 185 3.02 -0.82 -14.31
CA LEU A 185 2.74 0.32 -13.44
C LEU A 185 1.63 1.22 -14.01
N ASN A 186 1.72 1.57 -15.29
CA ASN A 186 0.72 2.40 -15.98
C ASN A 186 -0.64 1.69 -16.05
N LEU A 187 -0.66 0.39 -16.34
CA LEU A 187 -1.88 -0.41 -16.33
C LEU A 187 -2.54 -0.43 -14.95
N ARG A 188 -1.76 -0.74 -13.90
CA ARG A 188 -2.25 -0.77 -12.51
C ARG A 188 -2.75 0.62 -12.06
N ARG A 189 -2.06 1.70 -12.42
CA ARG A 189 -2.50 3.08 -12.15
C ARG A 189 -3.83 3.40 -12.82
N ASN A 190 -4.02 2.99 -14.06
CA ASN A 190 -5.28 3.21 -14.79
C ASN A 190 -6.44 2.44 -14.15
N ILE A 191 -6.21 1.18 -13.75
CA ILE A 191 -7.22 0.38 -13.03
C ILE A 191 -7.56 1.03 -11.69
N PHE A 192 -6.54 1.41 -10.92
CA PHE A 192 -6.71 2.07 -9.62
C PHE A 192 -7.49 3.37 -9.78
N SER A 193 -7.19 4.19 -10.78
CA SER A 193 -7.86 5.48 -11.01
C SER A 193 -9.31 5.33 -11.52
N ARG A 194 -9.57 4.44 -12.49
CA ARG A 194 -10.92 4.25 -13.04
C ARG A 194 -11.91 3.75 -11.99
N LYS A 195 -11.47 2.83 -11.13
CA LYS A 195 -12.34 2.29 -10.07
C LYS A 195 -12.63 3.32 -8.98
N LEU A 196 -11.69 4.23 -8.71
CA LEU A 196 -11.96 5.41 -7.87
C LEU A 196 -13.03 6.31 -8.49
N ASP A 197 -13.00 6.51 -9.81
CA ASP A 197 -13.99 7.34 -10.50
C ASP A 197 -15.37 6.67 -10.61
N GLU A 198 -15.44 5.34 -10.75
CA GLU A 198 -16.70 4.58 -10.71
C GLU A 198 -17.36 4.64 -9.33
N ALA A 199 -16.59 4.48 -8.24
CA ALA A 199 -17.09 4.65 -6.88
C ALA A 199 -17.64 6.08 -6.66
N ARG A 200 -16.95 7.11 -7.17
CA ARG A 200 -17.41 8.51 -7.12
C ARG A 200 -18.70 8.75 -7.89
N LYS A 201 -18.87 8.14 -9.07
CA LYS A 201 -20.12 8.28 -9.83
C LYS A 201 -21.28 7.72 -9.03
N LEU A 202 -21.12 6.55 -8.43
CA LEU A 202 -22.15 5.94 -7.57
C LEU A 202 -22.49 6.85 -6.38
N ASP A 203 -21.51 7.51 -5.77
CA ASP A 203 -21.75 8.47 -4.68
C ASP A 203 -22.47 9.73 -5.12
N PHE A 204 -22.04 10.31 -6.23
CA PHE A 204 -22.68 11.49 -6.80
C PHE A 204 -24.16 11.21 -7.07
N PHE A 205 -24.48 10.04 -7.64
CA PHE A 205 -25.87 9.63 -7.85
C PHE A 205 -26.61 9.37 -6.52
N ARG A 206 -25.99 8.74 -5.53
CA ARG A 206 -26.61 8.51 -4.21
C ARG A 206 -26.91 9.82 -3.47
N VAL A 207 -25.97 10.75 -3.45
CA VAL A 207 -26.10 12.06 -2.76
C VAL A 207 -27.08 12.97 -3.48
N GLN A 208 -27.06 13.01 -4.82
CA GLN A 208 -27.94 13.89 -5.59
C GLN A 208 -29.38 13.37 -5.71
N TYR A 209 -29.59 12.04 -5.69
CA TYR A 209 -30.91 11.44 -5.92
C TYR A 209 -31.48 10.66 -4.72
N GLY A 210 -30.83 10.69 -3.56
CA GLY A 210 -31.43 10.28 -2.29
C GLY A 210 -31.76 8.79 -2.14
N PHE A 211 -31.06 7.90 -2.84
CA PHE A 211 -31.24 6.45 -2.67
C PHE A 211 -30.53 5.99 -1.37
N SER A 212 -31.30 5.63 -0.35
CA SER A 212 -30.80 4.84 0.78
C SER A 212 -30.65 3.37 0.38
N ALA A 213 -29.70 2.67 1.01
CA ALA A 213 -29.42 1.25 0.81
C ALA A 213 -30.65 0.35 1.01
#